data_AF-A0A7X5WRM1-F1
#
_entry.id   AF-A0A7X5WRM1-F1
#
_cell.length_a   1.000
_cell.length_b   1.000
_cell.length_c   1.000
_cell.angle_alpha   90.00
_cell.angle_beta   90.00
_cell.angle_gamma   90.00
#
_symmetry.space_group_name_H-M   'P 1'
#
loop_
_entity.id
_entity.type
_entity.pdbx_description
1 polymer ?
#
loop_
_entity_poly.entity_id
_entity_poly.type
_entity_poly.pdbx_seq_one_letter_code
_entity_poly.pdbx_strand_id
1 'polypeptide(L)' 'DVSHLFRSSHLAQLKAILDDPEASDNDRFVALEMLKNANVSAGMVLPSCQDTGTAIVHGHKGENV' A
#
# COMPACT_ATOMS: atom_id res chain seq x y z
N ASP A 1 -11.54 -1.43 -3.11
CA ASP A 1 -10.41 -2.28 -2.68
C ASP A 1 -9.05 -1.62 -2.87
N VAL A 2 -8.57 -1.41 -4.10
CA VAL A 2 -7.19 -0.93 -4.36
C VAL A 2 -6.84 0.42 -3.74
N SER A 3 -7.83 1.32 -3.55
CA SER A 3 -7.62 2.61 -2.89
C SER A 3 -7.56 2.54 -1.36
N HIS A 4 -7.81 1.37 -0.76
CA HIS A 4 -7.91 1.18 0.69
C HIS A 4 -6.99 0.07 1.22
N LEU A 5 -6.70 -0.93 0.41
CA LEU A 5 -5.99 -2.15 0.80
C LEU A 5 -4.69 -2.29 0.01
N PHE A 6 -3.67 -2.81 0.69
CA PHE A 6 -2.37 -3.13 0.12
C PHE A 6 -2.16 -4.64 0.05
N ARG A 7 -1.34 -5.10 -0.91
CA ARG A 7 -0.90 -6.51 -0.94
C ARG A 7 -0.02 -6.80 0.26
N SER A 8 -0.15 -8.01 0.82
CA SER A 8 0.67 -8.44 1.98
C SER A 8 2.17 -8.36 1.70
N SER A 9 2.61 -8.59 0.46
CA SER A 9 4.01 -8.47 0.07
C SER A 9 4.55 -7.03 0.20
N HIS A 10 3.72 -6.02 -0.08
CA HIS A 10 4.11 -4.62 0.11
C HIS A 10 4.19 -4.27 1.61
N LEU A 11 3.22 -4.71 2.41
CA LEU A 11 3.23 -4.50 3.86
C LEU A 11 4.44 -5.19 4.53
N ALA A 12 4.85 -6.35 4.02
CA ALA A 12 6.05 -7.04 4.49
C ALA A 12 7.34 -6.24 4.23
N GLN A 13 7.41 -5.47 3.13
CA GLN A 13 8.54 -4.57 2.86
C GLN A 13 8.62 -3.44 3.89
N LEU A 14 7.48 -2.84 4.26
CA LEU A 14 7.45 -1.83 5.32
C LEU A 14 7.85 -2.42 6.68
N LYS A 15 7.40 -3.64 6.99
CA LYS A 15 7.82 -4.35 8.21
C LYS A 15 9.32 -4.64 8.22
N ALA A 16 9.91 -4.99 7.08
CA ALA A 16 11.33 -5.26 6.98
C ALA A 16 12.17 -4.01 7.33
N ILE A 17 11.74 -2.80 6.94
CA ILE A 17 12.39 -1.53 7.34
C ILE A 17 12.41 -1.37 8.87
N LEU A 18 11.34 -1.80 9.55
CA LEU A 18 11.28 -1.74 11.01
C LEU A 18 12.17 -2.78 11.71
N ASP A 19 12.59 -3.84 11.03
CA ASP A 19 13.46 -4.87 11.61
C ASP A 19 14.94 -4.68 11.23
N ASP A 20 15.22 -3.91 10.18
CA ASP A 20 16.56 -3.73 9.64
C ASP A 20 17.45 -2.86 10.54
N PRO A 21 18.49 -3.42 11.20
CA PRO A 21 19.35 -2.65 12.09
C PRO A 21 20.14 -1.53 11.40
N GLU A 22 20.25 -1.54 10.08
CA GLU A 22 20.91 -0.49 9.30
C GLU A 22 19.94 0.64 8.87
N ALA A 23 18.63 0.44 9.04
CA ALA A 23 17.63 1.46 8.72
C ALA A 23 17.74 2.66 9.66
N SER A 24 17.74 3.86 9.08
CA SER A 24 17.79 5.09 9.84
C SER A 24 16.51 5.29 10.67
N ASP A 25 16.59 6.16 11.68
CA ASP A 25 15.41 6.55 12.46
C ASP A 25 14.31 7.15 11.57
N ASN A 26 14.69 7.86 10.51
CA ASN A 26 13.75 8.43 9.55
C ASN A 26 13.07 7.36 8.70
N ASP A 27 13.80 6.34 8.24
CA ASP A 27 13.21 5.23 7.48
C ASP A 27 12.18 4.49 8.33
N ARG A 28 12.51 4.22 9.58
CA ARG A 28 11.62 3.56 10.55
C ARG A 28 10.40 4.41 10.85
N PHE A 29 10.58 5.72 11.03
CA PHE A 29 9.48 6.67 11.24
C PHE A 29 8.51 6.66 10.05
N VAL A 30 9.03 6.82 8.83
CA VAL A 30 8.20 6.83 7.62
C VAL A 30 7.48 5.51 7.43
N ALA A 31 8.16 4.37 7.60
CA ALA A 31 7.55 3.05 7.47
C ALA A 31 6.40 2.84 8.49
N LEU A 32 6.58 3.31 9.73
CA LEU A 32 5.54 3.25 10.75
C LEU A 32 4.32 4.10 10.38
N GLU A 33 4.52 5.34 9.91
CA GLU A 33 3.41 6.20 9.49
C GLU A 33 2.67 5.63 8.26
N MET A 34 3.39 5.03 7.31
CA MET A 34 2.77 4.32 6.19
C MET A 34 1.90 3.13 6.66
N LEU A 35 2.37 2.35 7.65
CA LEU A 35 1.59 1.24 8.22
C LEU A 35 0.36 1.71 8.98
N LYS A 36 0.46 2.82 9.74
CA LYS A 36 -0.69 3.44 10.39
C LYS A 36 -1.73 3.92 9.37
N ASN A 37 -1.28 4.58 8.30
CA ASN A 37 -2.15 5.01 7.21
C ASN A 37 -2.85 3.83 6.54
N ALA A 38 -2.13 2.73 6.28
CA ALA A 38 -2.71 1.51 5.73
C ALA A 38 -3.78 0.89 6.66
N ASN A 39 -3.58 0.95 7.97
CA ASN A 39 -4.58 0.48 8.94
C ASN A 39 -5.85 1.36 8.95
N VAL A 40 -5.69 2.68 8.87
CA VAL A 40 -6.83 3.63 8.77
C VAL A 40 -7.58 3.42 7.45
N SER A 41 -6.87 3.31 6.33
CA SER A 41 -7.50 3.16 5.01
C SER A 41 -8.27 1.86 4.87
N ALA A 42 -7.85 0.79 5.56
CA ALA A 42 -8.54 -0.49 5.61
C ALA A 42 -9.96 -0.41 6.22
N GLY A 43 -10.30 0.70 6.90
CA GLY A 43 -11.67 0.99 7.33
C GLY A 43 -12.63 1.36 6.19
N MET A 44 -12.18 1.45 4.94
CA MET A 44 -12.99 1.69 3.73
C MET A 44 -13.74 3.03 3.70
N VAL A 45 -13.38 3.98 4.57
CA VAL A 45 -13.92 5.35 4.60
C VAL A 45 -12.96 6.34 3.96
N LEU A 46 -11.69 6.31 4.40
CA LEU A 46 -10.64 7.18 3.87
C LEU A 46 -9.75 6.39 2.90
N PRO A 47 -9.42 6.93 1.71
CA PRO A 47 -8.47 6.29 0.82
C PRO A 47 -7.06 6.39 1.41
N SER A 48 -6.17 5.47 1.02
CA SER A 48 -4.77 5.46 1.47
C SER A 48 -3.94 6.63 0.94
N CYS A 49 -4.43 7.34 -0.09
CA CYS A 49 -3.81 8.51 -0.66
C CYS A 49 -4.90 9.51 -1.08
N GLN A 50 -4.63 10.81 -0.91
CA GLN A 50 -5.51 11.88 -1.40
C GLN A 50 -5.60 11.89 -2.93
N ASP A 51 -4.50 11.52 -3.60
CA ASP A 51 -4.50 11.26 -5.04
C ASP A 51 -4.89 9.79 -5.26
N THR A 52 -6.15 9.57 -5.64
CA THR A 52 -6.68 8.23 -5.91
C THR A 52 -6.23 7.67 -7.25
N GLY A 53 -5.46 8.45 -8.03
CA GLY A 53 -4.87 8.06 -9.30
C GLY A 53 -5.85 8.04 -10.48
N THR A 54 -5.31 7.62 -11.63
CA THR A 54 -6.06 7.40 -12.88
C THR A 54 -6.48 5.94 -12.99
N ALA A 55 -7.74 5.68 -13.33
CA ALA A 55 -8.21 4.32 -13.59
C ALA A 55 -7.59 3.77 -14.88
N ILE A 56 -6.74 2.74 -14.76
CA ILE A 56 -6.14 2.02 -15.89
C ILE A 56 -6.81 0.66 -16.03
N VAL A 57 -7.30 0.35 -17.23
CA VAL A 57 -7.91 -0.94 -17.55
C VAL A 57 -7.08 -1.61 -18.64
N HIS A 58 -6.63 -2.83 -18.38
CA HIS A 58 -5.96 -3.68 -19.35
C HIS A 58 -6.71 -5.01 -19.41
N GLY A 59 -7.21 -5.36 -20.59
CA GLY A 59 -8.02 -6.56 -20.81
C GLY A 59 -7.51 -7.35 -21.99
N HIS A 60 -7.45 -8.67 -21.83
CA HIS A 60 -7.21 -9.61 -22.91
C HIS A 60 -8.50 -10.38 -23.17
N LYS A 61 -9.07 -10.22 -24.36
CA LYS A 61 -10.29 -10.89 -24.77
C LYS A 61 -9.96 -12.02 -25.74
N GLY A 62 -10.25 -13.25 -25.34
CA GLY A 62 -10.10 -14.43 -26.20
C GLY A 62 -11.14 -14.43 -27.33
N GLU A 63 -10.93 -15.27 -28.34
CA GLU A 63 -11.77 -15.32 -29.55
C GLU A 63 -13.27 -15.52 -29.27
N ASN A 64 -13.61 -16.29 -28.22
CA ASN A 64 -14.99 -16.62 -27.83
C ASN A 64 -15.44 -15.94 -26.53
N VAL A 65 -14.84 -14.79 -26.17
CA VAL A 65 -15.22 -13.92 -25.05
C VAL A 65 -15.42 -12.49 -25.56
#